data_AF-A0AAP4A4C2-F1
#
_entry.id   AF-A0AAP4A4C2-F1
#
_cell.length_a   1.000
_cell.length_b   1.000
_cell.length_c   1.000
_cell.angle_alpha   90.00
_cell.angle_beta   90.00
_cell.angle_gamma   90.00
#
_symmetry.space_group_name_H-M   'P 1'
#
loop_
_entity.id
_entity.type
_entity.pdbx_description
1 polymer ?
#
loop_
_entity_poly.entity_id
_entity_poly.type
_entity_poly.pdbx_seq_one_letter_code
_entity_poly.pdbx_strand_id
1 'polypeptide(L)' 'MKSKNTNLIYLALGAFMLVLLQSNIFSNSLWFIAQIPIPYLGEITILFSKILSFIGAILFIFVSLKLIKINFKNKES' A
#
# COMPACT_ATOMS: atom_id res chain seq x y z
N MET A 1 -5.04 -17.17 18.79
CA MET A 1 -4.13 -16.00 18.70
C MET A 1 -3.26 -15.98 17.44
N LYS A 2 -2.65 -17.10 16.99
CA LYS A 2 -1.76 -17.13 15.80
C LYS A 2 -2.39 -16.59 14.50
N SER A 3 -3.57 -17.09 14.08
CA SER A 3 -4.16 -16.72 12.78
C SER A 3 -4.51 -15.24 12.63
N LYS A 4 -5.02 -14.60 13.70
CA LYS A 4 -5.40 -13.18 13.68
C LYS A 4 -4.20 -12.26 13.51
N ASN A 5 -3.04 -12.61 14.08
CA ASN A 5 -1.81 -11.84 13.93
C ASN A 5 -1.23 -12.03 12.52
N THR A 6 -1.25 -13.25 11.98
CA THR A 6 -0.80 -13.51 10.60
C THR A 6 -1.63 -12.74 9.58
N ASN A 7 -2.95 -12.67 9.75
CA ASN A 7 -3.83 -11.88 8.87
C ASN A 7 -3.52 -10.37 8.93
N LEU A 8 -3.18 -9.84 10.11
CA LEU A 8 -2.75 -8.45 10.25
C LEU A 8 -1.39 -8.19 9.59
N ILE A 9 -0.47 -9.15 9.65
CA ILE A 9 0.82 -9.06 8.94
C ILE A 9 0.60 -9.04 7.42
N TYR A 10 -0.26 -9.92 6.89
CA TYR A 10 -0.59 -9.91 5.46
C TYR A 10 -1.29 -8.61 5.03
N LEU A 11 -2.17 -8.08 5.88
CA LEU A 11 -2.82 -6.80 5.62
C LEU A 11 -1.81 -5.64 5.63
N ALA A 12 -0.83 -5.65 6.54
CA ALA A 12 0.26 -4.67 6.56
C ALA A 12 1.13 -4.78 5.31
N LEU A 13 1.50 -6.00 4.90
CA LEU A 13 2.28 -6.21 3.68
C LEU A 13 1.52 -5.75 2.42
N GLY A 14 0.23 -6.09 2.30
CA GLY A 14 -0.60 -5.62 1.19
C GLY A 14 -0.74 -4.09 1.15
N ALA A 15 -0.99 -3.47 2.31
CA ALA A 15 -1.04 -2.02 2.41
C ALA A 15 0.31 -1.37 2.06
N PHE A 16 1.42 -1.97 2.49
CA PHE A 16 2.76 -1.54 2.11
C PHE A 16 3.00 -1.62 0.60
N MET A 17 2.55 -2.70 -0.06
CA MET A 17 2.65 -2.80 -1.52
C MET A 17 1.87 -1.70 -2.24
N LEU A 18 0.73 -1.27 -1.71
CA LEU A 18 0.01 -0.11 -2.24
C LEU A 18 0.82 1.19 -2.09
N VAL A 19 1.55 1.36 -0.99
CA VAL A 19 2.45 2.52 -0.79
C VAL A 19 3.57 2.56 -1.84
N LEU A 20 3.99 1.42 -2.37
CA LEU A 20 5.03 1.36 -3.39
C LEU A 20 4.58 1.87 -4.77
N LEU A 21 3.27 2.07 -4.98
CA LEU A 21 2.73 2.63 -6.21
C LEU A 21 3.20 4.09 -6.46
N GLN A 22 3.59 4.83 -5.43
CA GLN A 22 4.18 6.16 -5.60
C GLN A 22 5.66 6.14 -6.02
N SER A 23 6.32 4.97 -6.05
CA SER A 23 7.74 4.89 -6.36
C SER A 23 8.02 5.36 -7.80
N ASN A 24 9.18 6.00 -8.02
CA ASN A 24 9.62 6.37 -9.36
C ASN A 24 9.68 5.16 -10.30
N ILE A 25 10.04 3.99 -9.78
CA ILE A 25 10.09 2.74 -10.55
C ILE A 25 8.70 2.38 -11.07
N PHE A 26 7.68 2.40 -10.21
CA PHE A 26 6.30 2.12 -10.62
C PHE A 26 5.77 3.20 -11.58
N SER A 27 5.99 4.49 -11.27
CA SER A 27 5.58 5.59 -12.14
C SER A 27 6.21 5.50 -13.53
N ASN A 28 7.48 5.12 -13.64
CA ASN A 28 8.15 4.91 -14.92
C ASN A 28 7.59 3.70 -15.67
N SER A 29 7.17 2.65 -14.98
CA SER A 29 6.50 1.50 -15.61
C SER A 29 5.14 1.86 -16.21
N LEU A 30 4.46 2.88 -15.70
CA LEU A 30 3.20 3.38 -16.28
C LEU A 30 3.41 4.18 -17.57
N TRP A 31 4.64 4.51 -17.96
CA TRP A 31 4.93 5.23 -19.20
C TRP A 31 4.43 4.49 -20.45
N PHE A 32 4.39 3.15 -20.42
CA PHE A 32 3.80 2.35 -21.50
C PHE A 32 2.29 2.61 -21.69
N ILE A 33 1.57 2.93 -20.62
CA ILE A 33 0.13 3.25 -20.70
C ILE A 33 -0.09 4.58 -21.42
N ALA A 34 0.85 5.51 -21.29
CA ALA A 34 0.81 6.80 -21.99
C ALA A 34 1.05 6.67 -23.51
N GLN A 35 1.56 5.52 -24.00
CA GLN A 35 1.73 5.25 -25.42
C GLN A 35 0.43 4.78 -26.11
N ILE A 36 -0.59 4.45 -25.33
CA ILE A 36 -1.89 4.04 -25.86
C ILE A 36 -2.61 5.31 -26.36
N PRO A 37 -3.15 5.34 -27.59
CA PRO A 37 -3.79 6.52 -28.18
C PRO A 37 -5.20 6.77 -27.60
N ILE A 38 -5.32 6.73 -26.27
CA ILE A 38 -6.51 7.08 -25.51
C ILE A 38 -6.22 8.40 -24.79
N PRO A 39 -6.93 9.49 -25.13
CA PRO A 39 -6.74 10.78 -24.48
C PRO A 39 -6.81 10.67 -22.96
N TYR A 40 -5.91 11.36 -22.26
CA TYR A 40 -5.87 11.46 -20.79
C TYR A 40 -5.62 10.15 -20.01
N LEU A 41 -5.48 9.00 -20.67
CA LEU A 41 -5.37 7.70 -19.99
C LEU A 41 -4.17 7.63 -19.04
N GLY A 42 -3.01 8.13 -19.49
CA GLY A 42 -1.77 8.16 -18.69
C GLY A 42 -1.90 9.05 -17.44
N GLU A 43 -2.47 10.25 -17.59
CA GLU A 43 -2.67 11.19 -16.49
C GLU A 43 -3.65 10.63 -15.45
N ILE A 44 -4.76 10.05 -15.92
CA ILE A 44 -5.78 9.43 -15.07
C ILE A 44 -5.18 8.24 -14.29
N THR A 45 -4.42 7.36 -14.96
CA THR A 45 -3.78 6.21 -14.29
C THR A 45 -2.75 6.64 -13.24
N ILE A 46 -1.95 7.67 -13.53
CA ILE A 46 -1.02 8.24 -12.54
C ILE A 46 -1.78 8.83 -11.34
N LEU A 47 -2.89 9.54 -11.58
CA LEU A 47 -3.71 10.11 -10.52
C LEU A 47 -4.32 9.02 -9.62
N PHE A 48 -4.90 7.97 -10.22
CA PHE A 48 -5.43 6.82 -9.48
C PHE A 48 -4.36 6.11 -8.67
N SER A 49 -3.16 5.91 -9.24
CA SER A 49 -2.01 5.33 -8.53
C SER A 49 -1.65 6.13 -7.27
N LYS A 50 -1.59 7.45 -7.37
CA LYS A 50 -1.31 8.34 -6.23
C LYS A 50 -2.37 8.25 -5.14
N ILE A 51 -3.65 8.28 -5.50
CA ILE A 51 -4.77 8.16 -4.54
C ILE A 51 -4.71 6.80 -3.84
N LEU A 52 -4.49 5.73 -4.59
CA LEU A 52 -4.44 4.37 -4.04
C LEU A 52 -3.22 4.19 -3.12
N SER A 53 -2.08 4.76 -3.48
CA SER A 53 -0.89 4.80 -2.63
C SER A 53 -1.12 5.53 -1.31
N PHE A 54 -1.83 6.66 -1.36
CA PHE A 54 -2.16 7.43 -0.16
C PHE A 54 -3.07 6.64 0.79
N ILE A 55 -4.11 6.00 0.26
CA ILE A 55 -5.00 5.12 1.04
C ILE A 55 -4.18 3.94 1.63
N GLY A 56 -3.30 3.35 0.84
CA GLY A 56 -2.37 2.32 1.27
C GLY A 56 -1.51 2.75 2.46
N ALA A 57 -0.99 3.98 2.45
CA ALA A 57 -0.18 4.53 3.52
C ALA A 57 -0.96 4.66 4.83
N ILE A 58 -2.18 5.17 4.77
CA ILE A 58 -3.06 5.30 5.95
C ILE A 58 -3.34 3.92 6.55
N LEU A 59 -3.71 2.95 5.72
CA LEU A 59 -3.96 1.58 6.16
C LEU A 59 -2.71 0.94 6.75
N PHE A 60 -1.55 1.12 6.12
CA PHE A 60 -0.29 0.57 6.58
C PHE A 60 0.09 1.09 7.97
N ILE A 61 -0.01 2.40 8.19
CA ILE A 61 0.26 3.03 9.49
C ILE A 61 -0.68 2.46 10.55
N PHE A 62 -1.98 2.41 10.27
CA PHE A 62 -2.97 1.94 11.23
C PHE A 62 -2.76 0.47 11.63
N VAL A 63 -2.51 -0.40 10.65
CA VAL A 63 -2.27 -1.83 10.89
C VAL A 63 -0.93 -2.06 11.61
N SER A 64 0.10 -1.31 11.24
CA SER A 64 1.42 -1.39 11.88
C SER A 64 1.36 -0.99 13.35
N LEU A 65 0.68 0.12 13.68
CA LEU A 65 0.46 0.52 15.08
C LEU A 65 -0.28 -0.56 15.88
N LYS A 66 -1.28 -1.18 15.27
CA LYS A 66 -2.03 -2.29 15.89
C LYS A 66 -1.14 -3.50 16.14
N LEU A 67 -0.29 -3.87 15.20
CA LEU A 67 0.68 -4.97 15.34
C LEU A 67 1.70 -4.67 16.46
N ILE A 68 2.23 -3.46 16.50
CA ILE A 68 3.16 -3.01 17.55
C ILE A 68 2.50 -3.13 18.94
N LYS A 69 1.27 -2.64 19.09
CA LYS A 69 0.51 -2.72 20.34
C LYS A 69 0.30 -4.17 20.81
N ILE A 70 -0.02 -5.07 19.89
CA ILE A 70 -0.17 -6.51 20.19
C ILE A 70 1.16 -7.11 20.67
N ASN A 71 2.26 -6.74 20.01
CA ASN A 71 3.58 -7.25 20.36
C ASN A 71 4.03 -6.81 21.75
N PHE A 72 3.78 -5.56 22.15
CA PHE A 72 4.05 -5.08 23.50
C PHE A 72 3.21 -5.80 24.55
N LYS A 73 1.90 -5.97 24.30
CA LYS A 73 1.01 -6.69 25.23
C LYS A 73 1.45 -8.14 25.49
N ASN A 74 2.01 -8.82 24.48
CA ASN A 74 2.51 -10.19 24.62
C ASN A 74 3.86 -10.28 25.34
N LYS A 75 4.62 -9.18 25.49
CA LYS A 75 5.88 -9.16 26.25
C LYS A 75 5.68 -8.93 27.75
N GLU A 76 4.53 -8.36 28.13
CA GLU A 76 4.17 -8.08 29.53
C GLU A 76 3.43 -9.26 30.21
N SER A 77 3.09 -10.31 29.46
CA SER A 77 2.47 -11.56 29.94
C SER A 77 3.46 -12.70 30.03
#